data_AF-A0AAD9X187-F1
#
_entry.id   AF-A0AAD9X187-F1
#
_cell.length_a   1.000
_cell.length_b   1.000
_cell.length_c   1.000
_cell.angle_alpha   90.00
_cell.angle_beta   90.00
_cell.angle_gamma   90.00
#
_symmetry.space_group_name_H-M   'P 1'
#
loop_
_entity.id
_entity.type
_entity.pdbx_description
1 polymer ?
#
loop_
_entity_poly.entity_id
_entity_poly.type
_entity_poly.pdbx_seq_one_letter_code
_entity_poly.pdbx_strand_id
1 'polypeptide(L)'
;MMFIRDFCKNGNIVKDLNKTFVALIPKCSNPESIKDFRPIRLVGSMYKILAKVLANRYMVVMNSVIGDYQIALVNDRKILDSFVIAKEIIHLGRNDRA
;
A
#
# COMPACT_ATOMS: atom_id res chain seq x y z
N MET A 1 -7.70 12.26 -21.81
CA MET A 1 -6.78 11.10 -22.03
C MET A 1 -5.41 11.47 -22.62
N MET A 2 -5.01 12.74 -22.67
CA MET A 2 -3.71 13.14 -23.23
C MET A 2 -2.55 12.94 -22.24
N PHE A 3 -2.78 13.23 -20.95
CA PHE A 3 -1.78 13.07 -19.87
C PHE A 3 -1.23 11.64 -19.72
N ILE A 4 -2.10 10.63 -19.60
CA ILE A 4 -1.66 9.23 -19.47
C ILE A 4 -0.86 8.78 -20.70
N ARG A 5 -1.28 9.23 -21.89
CA ARG A 5 -0.58 8.90 -23.14
C ARG A 5 0.82 9.52 -23.20
N ASP A 6 0.94 10.77 -22.75
CA ASP A 6 2.21 11.48 -22.66
C ASP A 6 3.16 10.81 -21.65
N PHE A 7 2.64 10.49 -20.45
CA PHE A 7 3.40 9.72 -19.45
C PHE A 7 3.87 8.37 -20.00
N CYS A 8 3.01 7.62 -20.68
CA CYS A 8 3.40 6.31 -21.23
C CYS A 8 4.47 6.41 -22.32
N LYS A 9 4.57 7.54 -23.05
CA LYS A 9 5.58 7.76 -24.08
C LYS A 9 6.89 8.29 -23.52
N ASN A 10 6.80 9.26 -22.61
CA ASN A 10 7.94 10.07 -22.17
C ASN A 10 8.42 9.75 -20.75
N GLY A 11 7.65 8.98 -19.98
CA GLY A 11 7.94 8.65 -18.58
C GLY A 11 7.82 9.83 -17.60
N ASN A 12 7.36 10.99 -18.07
CA ASN A 12 7.39 12.24 -17.31
C ASN A 12 6.07 12.52 -16.60
N ILE A 13 6.16 12.89 -15.31
CA ILE A 13 5.05 13.42 -14.52
C ILE A 13 5.20 14.93 -14.43
N VAL A 14 4.16 15.66 -14.80
CA VAL A 14 4.13 17.13 -14.69
C VAL A 14 4.31 17.53 -13.23
N LYS A 15 5.29 18.40 -12.94
CA LYS A 15 5.69 18.77 -11.56
C LYS A 15 4.53 19.27 -10.70
N ASP A 16 3.57 19.98 -11.29
CA ASP A 16 2.41 20.51 -10.58
C ASP A 16 1.46 19.43 -10.06
N LEU A 17 1.46 18.23 -10.66
CA LEU A 17 0.63 17.11 -10.18
C LEU A 17 1.12 16.52 -8.86
N ASN A 18 2.39 16.77 -8.51
CA ASN A 18 2.97 16.33 -7.24
C ASN A 18 2.76 17.35 -6.12
N LYS A 19 2.09 18.48 -6.37
CA LYS A 19 1.67 19.40 -5.32
C LYS A 19 0.53 18.78 -4.50
N THR A 20 0.66 18.82 -3.18
CA THR A 20 -0.30 18.19 -2.26
C THR A 20 -0.61 19.11 -1.10
N PHE A 21 -1.87 19.13 -0.67
CA PHE A 21 -2.21 19.70 0.63
C PHE A 21 -2.01 18.65 1.71
N VAL A 22 -1.55 19.05 2.89
CA VAL A 22 -1.48 18.17 4.07
C VAL A 22 -2.67 18.48 4.96
N ALA A 23 -3.52 17.50 5.18
CA ALA A 23 -4.60 17.55 6.16
C ALA A 23 -4.23 16.73 7.39
N LEU A 24 -4.50 17.25 8.59
CA LEU A 24 -4.27 16.55 9.85
C LEU A 24 -5.58 15.88 10.30
N ILE A 25 -5.58 14.56 10.39
CA ILE A 25 -6.74 13.79 10.89
C ILE A 25 -6.47 13.37 12.34
N PRO A 26 -7.36 13.69 13.30
CA PRO A 26 -7.20 13.27 14.68
C PRO A 26 -7.28 11.74 14.81
N LYS A 27 -6.40 11.15 15.63
CA LYS A 27 -6.39 9.70 15.95
C LYS A 27 -7.31 9.36 17.13
N CYS A 28 -7.61 10.34 17.98
CA CYS A 28 -8.44 10.22 19.18
C CYS A 28 -9.42 11.40 19.27
N SER A 29 -10.40 11.32 20.17
CA SER A 29 -11.48 12.32 20.31
C SER A 29 -10.98 13.69 20.79
N ASN A 30 -9.96 13.73 21.64
CA ASN A 30 -9.42 14.97 22.21
C ASN A 30 -7.90 15.02 22.02
N PRO A 31 -7.42 15.39 20.82
CA PRO A 31 -5.99 15.44 20.53
C PRO A 31 -5.33 16.63 21.24
N GLU A 32 -4.25 16.40 21.96
CA GLU A 32 -3.54 17.41 22.75
C GLU A 32 -2.14 17.71 22.20
N SER A 33 -1.57 16.77 21.45
CA SER A 33 -0.26 16.89 20.82
C SER A 33 -0.34 16.69 19.30
N ILE A 34 0.64 17.23 18.58
CA ILE A 34 0.80 16.99 17.13
C ILE A 34 0.92 15.49 16.80
N LYS A 35 1.41 14.68 17.74
CA LYS A 35 1.53 13.23 17.63
C LYS A 35 0.17 12.52 17.56
N ASP A 36 -0.88 13.17 18.06
CA ASP A 36 -2.26 12.66 18.05
C ASP A 36 -2.93 12.86 16.69
N PHE A 37 -2.27 13.54 15.77
CA PHE A 37 -2.73 13.69 14.40
C PHE A 37 -1.99 12.74 13.45
N ARG A 38 -2.71 12.25 12.45
CA ARG A 38 -2.16 11.56 11.29
C ARG A 38 -2.17 12.53 10.11
N PRO A 39 -1.01 12.89 9.54
CA PRO A 39 -0.97 13.69 8.32
C PRO A 39 -1.43 12.83 7.12
N ILE A 40 -2.32 13.37 6.30
CA ILE A 40 -2.72 12.79 5.02
C ILE A 40 -2.39 13.76 3.89
N ARG A 41 -1.78 13.24 2.82
CA ARG A 41 -1.55 14.00 1.59
C ARG A 41 -2.78 13.96 0.71
N LEU A 42 -3.38 15.12 0.48
CA LEU A 42 -4.44 15.33 -0.49
C LEU A 42 -3.78 15.61 -1.84
N VAL A 43 -3.53 14.53 -2.58
CA VAL A 43 -3.01 14.55 -3.97
C VAL A 43 -4.16 14.73 -4.96
N GLY A 44 -3.87 15.36 -6.11
CA GLY A 44 -4.83 15.52 -7.20
C GLY A 44 -5.30 14.18 -7.80
N SER A 45 -6.54 14.14 -8.30
CA SER A 45 -7.15 12.94 -8.87
C SER A 45 -6.38 12.37 -10.06
N MET A 46 -5.80 13.23 -10.91
CA MET A 46 -4.97 12.79 -12.04
C MET A 46 -3.75 11.97 -11.60
N TYR A 47 -3.08 12.38 -10.52
CA TYR A 47 -1.99 11.60 -9.93
C TYR A 47 -2.49 10.24 -9.42
N LYS A 48 -3.64 10.21 -8.74
CA LYS A 48 -4.25 8.96 -8.23
C LYS A 48 -4.62 7.99 -9.37
N ILE A 49 -5.16 8.51 -10.48
CA ILE A 49 -5.50 7.71 -11.65
C ILE A 49 -4.23 7.05 -12.22
N LEU A 50 -3.17 7.84 -12.45
CA LEU A 50 -1.90 7.30 -12.94
C LEU A 50 -1.32 6.25 -11.99
N ALA A 51 -1.27 6.56 -10.69
CA ALA A 51 -0.79 5.63 -9.67
C ALA A 51 -1.60 4.32 -9.66
N LYS A 52 -2.93 4.38 -9.83
CA LYS A 52 -3.78 3.19 -9.91
C LYS A 52 -3.52 2.36 -11.18
N VAL A 53 -3.32 3.00 -12.32
CA VAL A 53 -2.92 2.31 -13.56
C VAL A 53 -1.61 1.57 -13.38
N LEU A 54 -0.60 2.23 -12.81
CA LEU A 54 0.70 1.61 -12.51
C LEU A 54 0.59 0.46 -11.51
N ALA A 55 -0.16 0.65 -10.43
CA ALA A 55 -0.40 -0.38 -9.43
C ALA A 55 -1.04 -1.62 -10.07
N ASN A 56 -2.09 -1.44 -10.89
CA ASN A 56 -2.75 -2.56 -11.57
C ASN A 56 -1.80 -3.32 -12.51
N ARG A 57 -0.88 -2.62 -13.20
CA ARG A 57 0.16 -3.27 -14.02
C ARG A 57 1.16 -4.05 -13.15
N TYR A 58 1.56 -3.48 -12.02
CA TYR A 58 2.48 -4.11 -11.10
C TYR A 58 1.90 -5.36 -10.43
N MET A 59 0.60 -5.37 -10.15
CA MET A 59 -0.09 -6.53 -9.55
C MET A 59 0.07 -7.81 -10.37
N VAL A 60 0.20 -7.73 -11.70
CA VAL A 60 0.36 -8.91 -12.58
C VAL A 60 1.67 -9.65 -12.32
N VAL A 61 2.73 -8.94 -11.91
CA VAL A 61 4.05 -9.51 -11.63
C VAL A 61 4.35 -9.62 -10.14
N MET A 62 3.40 -9.21 -9.29
CA MET A 62 3.65 -9.07 -7.86
C MET A 62 4.00 -10.40 -7.21
N ASN A 63 3.28 -11.47 -7.57
CA ASN A 63 3.47 -12.82 -7.03
C ASN A 63 4.83 -13.44 -7.35
N SER A 64 5.51 -13.02 -8.43
CA SER A 64 6.86 -13.52 -8.74
C SER A 64 7.98 -12.76 -8.03
N VAL A 65 7.68 -11.61 -7.41
CA VAL A 65 8.68 -10.74 -6.78
C VAL A 65 8.66 -10.84 -5.25
N ILE A 66 7.50 -11.18 -4.67
CA ILE A 66 7.32 -11.32 -3.22
C ILE A 66 7.49 -12.76 -2.77
N GLY A 67 7.92 -12.95 -1.52
CA GLY A 67 8.00 -14.29 -0.91
C GLY A 67 6.62 -14.86 -0.56
N ASP A 68 6.54 -16.17 -0.39
CA ASP A 68 5.29 -16.90 -0.15
C ASP A 68 4.56 -16.49 1.15
N TYR A 69 5.31 -16.01 2.15
CA TYR A 69 4.76 -15.60 3.45
C TYR A 69 4.36 -14.11 3.52
N GLN A 70 4.54 -13.33 2.44
CA GLN A 70 4.11 -11.94 2.40
C GLN A 70 2.61 -11.87 2.06
N ILE A 71 1.77 -11.61 3.07
CA ILE A 71 0.32 -11.81 2.92
C ILE A 71 -0.44 -10.48 2.75
N ALA A 72 0.06 -9.41 3.34
CA ALA A 72 -0.61 -8.11 3.28
C ALA A 72 -0.49 -7.46 1.89
N LEU A 73 -1.60 -6.91 1.39
CA LEU A 73 -1.67 -6.10 0.16
C LEU A 73 -1.32 -6.86 -1.14
N VAL A 74 -1.47 -8.19 -1.13
CA VAL A 74 -1.28 -9.04 -2.32
C VAL A 74 -2.65 -9.55 -2.76
N ASN A 75 -2.90 -9.56 -4.06
CA ASN A 75 -4.09 -10.21 -4.60
C ASN A 75 -4.08 -11.69 -4.24
N ASP A 76 -5.26 -12.24 -3.95
CA ASP A 76 -5.45 -13.66 -3.64
C ASP A 76 -4.84 -14.16 -2.31
N ARG A 77 -4.25 -13.27 -1.50
CA ARG A 77 -3.81 -13.57 -0.12
C ARG A 77 -4.67 -12.82 0.89
N LYS A 78 -5.22 -13.52 1.87
CA LYS A 78 -6.12 -12.97 2.89
C LYS A 78 -5.35 -12.71 4.18
N ILE A 79 -5.73 -11.68 4.92
CA ILE A 79 -5.13 -11.38 6.22
C ILE A 79 -5.22 -12.56 7.21
N LEU A 80 -6.20 -13.45 7.05
CA LEU A 80 -6.34 -14.64 7.88
C LEU A 80 -5.26 -15.70 7.59
N ASP A 81 -4.69 -15.72 6.39
CA ASP A 81 -3.64 -16.68 6.03
C ASP A 81 -2.39 -16.44 6.90
N SER A 82 -2.14 -15.18 7.30
CA SER A 82 -0.99 -14.85 8.17
C SER A 82 -1.17 -15.39 9.59
N PHE A 83 -2.42 -15.43 10.06
CA PHE A 83 -2.75 -16.02 11.34
C PHE A 83 -2.59 -17.55 11.31
N VAL A 84 -3.03 -18.19 10.22
CA VAL A 84 -2.88 -19.65 10.04
C VAL A 84 -1.39 -20.04 10.04
N ILE A 85 -0.57 -19.35 9.24
CA ILE A 85 0.87 -19.59 9.18
C ILE A 85 1.53 -19.41 10.56
N ALA A 86 1.19 -18.33 11.28
CA ALA A 86 1.73 -18.11 12.62
C ALA A 86 1.35 -19.22 13.60
N LYS A 87 0.10 -19.70 13.54
CA LYS A 87 -0.38 -20.81 14.37
C LYS A 87 0.36 -22.11 14.08
N GLU A 88 0.61 -22.40 12.81
CA GLU A 88 1.33 -23.60 12.38
C GLU A 88 2.79 -23.59 12.85
N ILE A 89 3.48 -22.45 12.72
CA ILE A 89 4.85 -22.27 13.24
C ILE A 89 4.91 -22.54 14.75
N ILE A 90 3.95 -22.01 15.52
CA ILE A 90 3.89 -22.25 16.98
C ILE A 90 3.64 -23.73 17.28
N HIS A 91 2.80 -24.40 16.50
CA HIS A 91 2.50 -25.82 16.69
C HIS A 91 3.73 -26.69 16.41
N LEU A 92 4.42 -26.45 15.29
CA LEU A 92 5.66 -27.16 14.93
C LEU A 92 6.74 -26.98 16.00
N GLY A 93 6.99 -25.74 16.43
CA GLY A 93 8.00 -25.46 17.46
C GLY A 93 7.66 -26.01 18.85
N ARG A 94 6.41 -26.42 19.11
CA ARG A 94 6.02 -27.15 20.33
C ARG A 94 6.24 -28.66 20.20
N ASN A 95 5.98 -29.23 19.02
CA ASN A 95 6.21 -30.65 18.76
C ASN A 95 7.70 -30.98 18.63
N ASP A 96 8.54 -30.07 18.12
CA ASP A 96 10.00 -30.26 18.07
C ASP A 96 10.68 -30.26 19.45
N ARG A 97 9.93 -29.92 20.51
CA ARG A 97 10.41 -29.93 21.91
C ARG A 97 9.90 -31.14 22.72
N ALA A 98 9.16 -32.05 22.09
CA ALA A 98 8.73 -33.33 22.66
C ALA A 98 9.60 -34.46 22.10
#